data_AF-A0A9D7S7K0-F1
#
_entry.id   AF-A0A9D7S7K0-F1
#
_cell.length_a   1.000
_cell.length_b   1.000
_cell.length_c   1.000
_cell.angle_alpha   90.00
_cell.angle_beta   90.00
_cell.angle_gamma   90.00
#
_symmetry.space_group_name_H-M   'P 1'
#
loop_
_entity.id
_entity.type
_entity.pdbx_description
1 polymer ?
#
loop_
_entity_poly.entity_id
_entity_poly.type
_entity_poly.pdbx_seq_one_letter_code
_entity_poly.pdbx_strand_id
1 'polypeptide(L)'
;MSKMGLTTYSKGRLISSGGMFYIEATWEGKPLNLIVGKHYELRIAEPNPIEEMELFYGEVNQDTALDWIEADNNPNSTSNVGTGEWRAGNLATYGYVCFPERLKWINCDYFVKWTGTFGEPCIQVLSDPKDDTISTNIFCVFKNFNAVTSVSLAATTANMYCFNKLPLEQEVTYIVIGKGKNEYYIGQVRSKTAVGSAIDVKIEPTSLEEVKLILNKL
;
A
#
# COMPACT_ATOMS: atom_id res chain seq x y z
N MET A 1 -2.04 -5.88 -15.44
CA MET A 1 -1.36 -5.95 -14.14
C MET A 1 -0.93 -4.55 -13.78
N SER A 2 -1.42 -3.99 -12.67
CA SER A 2 -0.95 -2.67 -12.22
C SER A 2 0.54 -2.79 -11.91
N LYS A 3 1.36 -2.14 -12.73
CA LYS A 3 2.81 -2.19 -12.69
C LYS A 3 3.40 -1.36 -11.53
N MET A 4 2.58 -0.90 -10.59
CA MET A 4 2.92 0.21 -9.70
C MET A 4 3.11 -0.18 -8.23
N GLY A 5 2.88 -1.44 -7.84
CA GLY A 5 3.27 -1.92 -6.50
C GLY A 5 2.92 -0.95 -5.37
N LEU A 6 1.72 -0.34 -5.43
CA LEU A 6 1.32 0.65 -4.43
C LEU A 6 1.21 -0.07 -3.10
N THR A 7 2.09 0.30 -2.17
CA THR A 7 2.14 -0.23 -0.82
C THR A 7 2.04 0.91 0.16
N THR A 8 1.64 0.63 1.38
CA THR A 8 1.72 1.57 2.50
C THR A 8 3.08 1.38 3.19
N TYR A 9 4.16 1.53 2.43
CA TYR A 9 5.53 1.37 2.89
C TYR A 9 6.39 2.54 2.38
N SER A 10 7.06 3.24 3.29
CA SER A 10 7.90 4.40 3.00
C SER A 10 9.27 4.20 3.65
N LYS A 11 10.36 4.28 2.88
CA LYS A 11 11.75 4.27 3.41
C LYS A 11 12.02 3.16 4.45
N GLY A 12 11.51 1.94 4.24
CA GLY A 12 11.72 0.84 5.19
C GLY A 12 10.73 0.80 6.38
N ARG A 13 9.65 1.57 6.35
CA ARG A 13 8.68 1.67 7.45
C ARG A 13 7.25 1.55 6.93
N LEU A 14 6.40 0.89 7.72
CA LEU A 14 4.98 0.83 7.45
C LEU A 14 4.35 2.20 7.69
N ILE A 15 3.55 2.67 6.74
CA ILE A 15 2.66 3.82 6.90
C ILE A 15 1.21 3.30 6.93
N SER A 16 0.34 4.03 7.64
CA SER A 16 -1.09 3.76 7.74
C SER A 16 -1.83 4.70 6.80
N SER A 17 -2.77 4.15 6.03
CA SER A 17 -3.33 4.90 4.91
C SER A 17 -4.43 5.87 5.33
N GLY A 18 -4.37 7.12 4.86
CA GLY A 18 -5.53 8.01 4.76
C GLY A 18 -5.99 8.17 3.31
N GLY A 19 -5.12 7.83 2.34
CA GLY A 19 -5.51 7.59 0.95
C GLY A 19 -4.42 7.92 -0.06
N MET A 20 -4.36 7.12 -1.13
CA MET A 20 -3.45 7.28 -2.27
C MET A 20 -4.19 7.80 -3.50
N PHE A 21 -3.69 8.86 -4.12
CA PHE A 21 -4.33 9.56 -5.22
C PHE A 21 -3.37 9.71 -6.40
N TYR A 22 -3.83 9.45 -7.62
CA TYR A 22 -3.12 9.82 -8.84
C TYR A 22 -3.83 10.99 -9.50
N ILE A 23 -3.18 12.15 -9.54
CA ILE A 23 -3.75 13.38 -10.09
C ILE A 23 -2.93 13.80 -11.31
N GLU A 24 -3.54 13.76 -12.49
CA GLU A 24 -2.91 14.20 -13.73
C GLU A 24 -3.76 15.29 -14.39
N ALA A 25 -3.10 16.35 -14.84
CA ALA A 25 -3.71 17.39 -15.66
C ALA A 25 -3.10 17.34 -17.06
N THR A 26 -3.94 17.40 -18.09
CA THR A 26 -3.48 17.37 -19.49
C THR A 26 -4.11 18.51 -20.30
N TRP A 27 -3.38 18.98 -21.31
CA TRP A 27 -3.89 19.88 -22.34
C TRP A 27 -3.50 19.35 -23.70
N GLU A 28 -4.47 19.12 -24.58
CA GLU A 28 -4.25 18.52 -25.92
C GLU A 28 -3.42 17.21 -25.86
N GLY A 29 -3.68 16.38 -24.84
CA GLY A 29 -2.98 15.12 -24.61
C GLY A 29 -1.55 15.26 -24.07
N LYS A 30 -1.08 16.47 -23.77
CA LYS A 30 0.23 16.72 -23.15
C LYS A 30 0.08 16.89 -21.64
N PRO A 31 0.93 16.25 -20.82
CA PRO A 31 0.89 16.42 -19.37
C PRO A 31 1.30 17.85 -18.98
N LEU A 32 0.56 18.42 -18.04
CA LEU A 32 0.83 19.72 -17.44
C LEU A 32 1.57 19.55 -16.12
N ASN A 33 2.23 20.62 -15.69
CA ASN A 33 2.78 20.76 -14.35
C ASN A 33 2.17 21.99 -13.68
N LEU A 34 2.15 21.98 -12.35
CA LEU A 34 1.83 23.18 -11.60
C LEU A 34 2.95 24.22 -11.79
N ILE A 35 2.55 25.49 -11.78
CA ILE A 35 3.51 26.59 -11.70
C ILE A 35 4.18 26.51 -10.33
N VAL A 36 5.49 26.78 -10.26
CA VAL A 36 6.26 26.77 -9.00
C VAL A 36 5.57 27.61 -7.93
N GLY A 37 5.42 27.04 -6.72
CA GLY A 37 4.75 27.69 -5.59
C GLY A 37 3.21 27.73 -5.69
N LYS A 38 2.61 27.05 -6.67
CA LYS A 38 1.16 26.82 -6.71
C LYS A 38 0.83 25.43 -6.19
N HIS A 39 -0.28 25.37 -5.47
CA HIS A 39 -0.87 24.15 -4.97
C HIS A 39 -2.33 24.05 -5.41
N TYR A 40 -2.89 22.86 -5.27
CA TYR A 40 -4.33 22.65 -5.22
C TYR A 40 -4.70 22.15 -3.83
N GLU A 41 -5.98 22.22 -3.50
CA GLU A 41 -6.50 21.71 -2.24
C GLU A 41 -6.99 20.28 -2.42
N LEU A 42 -6.53 19.37 -1.57
CA LEU A 42 -7.03 18.00 -1.47
C LEU A 42 -7.78 17.85 -0.15
N ARG A 43 -9.03 17.38 -0.24
CA ARG A 43 -9.90 17.11 0.90
C ARG A 43 -10.26 15.63 0.96
N ILE A 44 -9.99 14.99 2.08
CA ILE A 44 -10.20 13.55 2.25
C ILE A 44 -11.15 13.35 3.41
N ALA A 45 -12.35 12.85 3.12
CA ALA A 45 -13.37 12.61 4.14
C ALA A 45 -12.92 11.49 5.09
N GLU A 46 -12.80 11.82 6.37
CA GLU A 46 -12.47 10.89 7.45
C GLU A 46 -13.18 11.39 8.71
N PRO A 47 -14.23 10.70 9.19
CA PRO A 47 -14.96 11.14 10.38
C PRO A 47 -14.13 11.15 11.66
N ASN A 48 -13.06 10.35 11.75
CA ASN A 48 -12.19 10.27 12.92
C ASN A 48 -10.72 10.50 12.53
N PRO A 49 -10.34 11.73 12.14
CA PRO A 49 -9.01 11.98 11.62
C PRO A 49 -7.96 11.92 12.72
N ILE A 50 -6.85 11.28 12.37
CA ILE A 50 -5.60 11.21 13.14
C ILE A 50 -4.73 12.42 12.81
N GLU A 51 -4.29 13.19 13.81
CA GLU A 51 -3.53 14.44 13.62
C GLU A 51 -2.14 14.24 13.03
N GLU A 52 -1.62 13.01 13.08
CA GLU A 52 -0.27 12.68 12.62
C GLU A 52 -0.16 12.36 11.13
N MET A 53 -1.21 12.60 10.34
CA MET A 53 -1.14 12.47 8.89
C MET A 53 -0.12 13.44 8.29
N GLU A 54 0.54 12.98 7.24
CA GLU A 54 1.54 13.69 6.46
C GLU A 54 1.26 13.49 4.96
N LEU A 55 1.67 14.50 4.19
CA LEU A 55 1.62 14.48 2.75
C LEU A 55 2.88 13.79 2.20
N PHE A 56 2.72 12.83 1.31
CA PHE A 56 3.81 12.17 0.60
C PHE A 56 3.64 12.28 -0.91
N TYR A 57 4.76 12.27 -1.61
CA TYR A 57 4.84 12.15 -3.06
C TYR A 57 5.40 10.77 -3.43
N GLY A 58 4.78 10.15 -4.44
CA GLY A 58 5.28 8.90 -4.99
C GLY A 58 6.46 9.17 -5.94
N GLU A 59 7.61 8.59 -5.63
CA GLU A 59 8.80 8.62 -6.49
C GLU A 59 9.09 7.23 -7.05
N VAL A 60 9.36 7.17 -8.35
CA VAL A 60 9.80 5.93 -9.00
C VAL A 60 11.30 6.03 -9.22
N ASN A 61 12.05 5.14 -8.59
CA ASN A 61 13.48 5.00 -8.84
C ASN A 61 13.73 3.87 -9.85
N GLN A 62 14.93 3.84 -10.45
CA GLN A 62 15.28 2.86 -11.49
C GLN A 62 15.11 1.40 -11.02
N ASP A 63 15.18 1.16 -9.71
CA ASP A 63 15.20 -0.18 -9.09
C ASP A 63 13.97 -0.51 -8.22
N THR A 64 13.03 0.42 -7.99
CA THR A 64 11.88 0.21 -7.07
C THR A 64 10.53 0.59 -7.67
N ALA A 65 9.48 -0.14 -7.28
CA ALA A 65 8.15 -0.05 -7.88
C ALA A 65 7.42 1.30 -7.66
N LEU A 66 7.69 1.96 -6.52
CA LEU A 66 7.36 3.34 -6.12
C LEU A 66 7.70 3.44 -4.63
N ASP A 67 8.30 4.54 -4.18
CA ASP A 67 8.48 4.83 -2.74
C ASP A 67 7.77 6.15 -2.39
N TRP A 68 7.31 6.26 -1.15
CA TRP A 68 6.63 7.46 -0.65
C TRP A 68 7.61 8.36 0.07
N ILE A 69 7.78 9.58 -0.44
CA ILE A 69 8.68 10.58 0.11
C ILE A 69 7.86 11.70 0.73
N GLU A 70 8.09 11.99 2.00
CA GLU A 70 7.42 13.09 2.73
C GLU A 70 7.61 14.40 1.97
N ALA A 71 6.53 15.18 1.85
CA ALA A 71 6.50 16.40 1.06
C ALA A 71 7.49 17.47 1.55
N ASP A 72 7.75 17.49 2.86
CA ASP A 72 8.69 18.41 3.53
C ASP A 72 10.03 17.76 3.90
N ASN A 73 10.22 16.48 3.58
CA ASN A 73 11.36 15.65 3.98
C ASN A 73 11.65 15.63 5.49
N ASN A 74 10.63 15.80 6.34
CA ASN A 74 10.80 15.85 7.79
C ASN A 74 9.86 14.89 8.55
N PRO A 75 10.36 13.72 9.00
CA PRO A 75 9.54 12.71 9.70
C PRO A 75 9.11 13.09 11.11
N ASN A 76 9.48 14.28 11.56
CA ASN A 76 9.11 14.81 12.86
C ASN A 76 8.11 15.98 12.72
N SER A 77 7.58 16.24 11.52
CA SER A 77 6.64 17.33 11.28
C SER A 77 5.42 16.88 10.48
N THR A 78 4.28 16.89 11.16
CA THR A 78 2.97 16.58 10.55
C THR A 78 2.24 17.87 10.12
N SER A 79 2.98 18.93 9.77
CA SER A 79 2.41 20.28 9.58
C SER A 79 1.83 20.53 8.19
N ASN A 80 2.00 19.58 7.27
CA ASN A 80 1.57 19.66 5.87
C ASN A 80 0.19 19.03 5.60
N VAL A 81 -0.45 18.44 6.62
CA VAL A 81 -1.85 18.00 6.60
C VAL A 81 -2.55 18.58 7.82
N GLY A 82 -3.68 19.26 7.59
CA GLY A 82 -4.58 19.71 8.63
C GLY A 82 -5.85 18.89 8.66
N THR A 83 -6.70 19.15 9.67
CA THR A 83 -8.08 18.67 9.72
C THR A 83 -9.04 19.84 9.56
N GLY A 84 -10.22 19.58 9.01
CA GLY A 84 -11.20 20.65 8.80
C GLY A 84 -12.57 20.14 8.41
N GLU A 85 -13.56 21.00 8.59
CA GLU A 85 -14.94 20.76 8.15
C GLU A 85 -15.21 21.47 6.82
N TRP A 86 -15.91 20.79 5.91
CA TRP A 86 -16.39 21.37 4.66
C TRP A 86 -17.76 20.81 4.28
N ARG A 87 -18.39 21.41 3.27
CA ARG A 87 -19.62 20.90 2.68
C ARG A 87 -19.32 20.13 1.40
N ALA A 88 -19.78 18.89 1.33
CA ALA A 88 -19.85 18.09 0.11
C ALA A 88 -21.33 18.02 -0.34
N GLY A 89 -21.77 19.01 -1.11
CA GLY A 89 -23.19 19.22 -1.38
C GLY A 89 -23.96 19.59 -0.11
N ASN A 90 -24.99 18.80 0.23
CA ASN A 90 -25.79 19.01 1.44
C ASN A 90 -25.20 18.35 2.70
N LEU A 91 -24.14 17.54 2.55
CA LEU A 91 -23.52 16.83 3.66
C LEU A 91 -22.43 17.68 4.30
N ALA A 92 -22.50 17.87 5.62
CA ALA A 92 -21.36 18.34 6.39
C ALA A 92 -20.35 17.18 6.49
N THR A 93 -19.10 17.46 6.13
CA THR A 93 -18.02 16.49 6.05
C THR A 93 -16.84 16.99 6.86
N TYR A 94 -16.14 16.07 7.52
CA TYR A 94 -14.92 16.32 8.26
C TYR A 94 -13.82 15.40 7.73
N GLY A 95 -12.57 15.79 7.92
CA GLY A 95 -11.41 14.97 7.57
C GLY A 95 -10.18 15.80 7.30
N TYR A 96 -9.31 15.29 6.42
CA TYR A 96 -8.02 15.88 6.12
C TYR A 96 -8.08 16.94 5.03
N VAL A 97 -7.26 17.98 5.19
CA VAL A 97 -7.04 19.05 4.22
C VAL A 97 -5.54 19.22 4.02
N CYS A 98 -5.06 19.09 2.78
CA CYS A 98 -3.66 19.34 2.44
C CYS A 98 -3.52 20.07 1.10
N PHE A 99 -2.33 20.60 0.85
CA PHE A 99 -2.07 21.50 -0.27
C PHE A 99 -0.89 21.01 -1.12
N PRO A 100 -1.06 19.96 -1.95
CA PRO A 100 0.04 19.44 -2.73
C PRO A 100 0.51 20.43 -3.80
N GLU A 101 1.83 20.55 -3.95
CA GLU A 101 2.51 21.39 -4.94
C GLU A 101 2.97 20.60 -6.17
N ARG A 102 2.69 19.29 -6.19
CA ARG A 102 3.03 18.37 -7.28
C ARG A 102 1.82 17.57 -7.69
N LEU A 103 1.77 17.23 -8.97
CA LEU A 103 0.83 16.27 -9.55
C LEU A 103 1.41 14.85 -9.46
N LYS A 104 0.65 13.88 -9.98
CA LYS A 104 0.88 12.43 -10.01
C LYS A 104 0.52 11.76 -8.68
N TRP A 105 1.36 10.87 -8.18
CA TRP A 105 1.08 10.08 -6.98
C TRP A 105 1.24 10.94 -5.72
N ILE A 106 0.14 11.04 -4.99
CA ILE A 106 0.00 11.74 -3.73
C ILE A 106 -0.50 10.75 -2.69
N ASN A 107 0.02 10.84 -1.48
CA ASN A 107 -0.46 10.04 -0.36
C ASN A 107 -0.69 10.92 0.86
N CYS A 108 -1.71 10.61 1.64
CA CYS A 108 -1.99 11.26 2.92
C CYS A 108 -2.04 10.18 3.98
N ASP A 109 -0.89 9.90 4.59
CA ASP A 109 -0.67 8.72 5.42
C ASP A 109 0.08 9.14 6.69
N TYR A 110 0.29 8.22 7.65
CA TYR A 110 1.19 8.48 8.78
C TYR A 110 2.08 7.29 9.06
N PHE A 111 3.28 7.52 9.58
CA PHE A 111 4.14 6.42 10.02
C PHE A 111 3.52 5.68 11.20
N VAL A 112 3.35 4.36 11.05
CA VAL A 112 2.81 3.51 12.11
C VAL A 112 3.69 3.63 13.36
N LYS A 113 3.09 4.07 14.46
CA LYS A 113 3.72 4.12 15.78
C LYS A 113 3.58 2.76 16.45
N TRP A 114 4.67 1.99 16.42
CA TRP A 114 4.75 0.69 17.07
C TRP A 114 5.94 0.64 18.02
N THR A 115 5.69 0.30 19.29
CA THR A 115 6.71 0.21 20.34
C THR A 115 7.19 -1.22 20.60
N GLY A 116 6.52 -2.21 20.01
CA GLY A 116 6.92 -3.60 20.12
C GLY A 116 8.10 -3.94 19.22
N THR A 117 8.35 -5.24 19.07
CA THR A 117 9.44 -5.73 18.23
C THR A 117 9.07 -5.71 16.75
N PHE A 118 10.08 -5.54 15.91
CA PHE A 118 9.99 -5.69 14.47
C PHE A 118 10.77 -6.93 14.04
N GLY A 119 10.33 -7.57 12.96
CA GLY A 119 11.02 -8.70 12.35
C GLY A 119 10.60 -8.90 10.90
N GLU A 120 11.22 -9.87 10.24
CA GLU A 120 11.01 -10.17 8.82
C GLU A 120 10.19 -11.46 8.71
N PRO A 121 8.84 -11.39 8.73
CA PRO A 121 8.02 -12.58 8.60
C PRO A 121 8.15 -13.15 7.18
N CYS A 122 8.06 -14.48 7.08
CA CYS A 122 8.16 -15.18 5.81
C CYS A 122 6.91 -16.05 5.58
N ILE A 123 6.53 -16.20 4.32
CA ILE A 123 5.52 -17.16 3.87
C ILE A 123 6.12 -18.12 2.85
N GLN A 124 5.54 -19.32 2.80
CA GLN A 124 5.86 -20.35 1.84
C GLN A 124 4.67 -20.48 0.88
N VAL A 125 4.86 -20.19 -0.40
CA VAL A 125 3.80 -20.34 -1.39
C VAL A 125 3.74 -21.79 -1.85
N LEU A 126 2.58 -22.42 -1.64
CA LEU A 126 2.31 -23.79 -2.09
C LEU A 126 1.39 -23.75 -3.30
N SER A 127 1.85 -24.31 -4.42
CA SER A 127 1.09 -24.39 -5.67
C SER A 127 1.34 -25.73 -6.35
N ASP A 128 0.32 -26.26 -7.03
CA ASP A 128 0.48 -27.34 -8.03
C ASP A 128 0.21 -26.76 -9.42
N PRO A 129 1.22 -26.16 -10.08
CA PRO A 129 0.99 -25.41 -11.31
C PRO A 129 0.72 -26.29 -12.54
N LYS A 130 0.80 -27.63 -12.46
CA LYS A 130 0.56 -28.57 -13.58
C LYS A 130 1.13 -28.07 -14.93
N ASP A 131 2.44 -27.79 -14.96
CA ASP A 131 3.20 -27.25 -16.11
C ASP A 131 2.99 -25.75 -16.46
N ASP A 132 2.33 -24.99 -15.59
CA ASP A 132 2.25 -23.54 -15.67
C ASP A 132 3.43 -22.83 -14.97
N THR A 133 3.75 -21.62 -15.40
CA THR A 133 4.67 -20.72 -14.70
C THR A 133 3.86 -19.60 -14.09
N ILE A 134 3.74 -19.61 -12.77
CA ILE A 134 2.91 -18.64 -12.04
C ILE A 134 3.78 -17.47 -11.59
N SER A 135 3.47 -16.27 -12.09
CA SER A 135 4.02 -15.03 -11.56
C SER A 135 3.16 -14.56 -10.39
N THR A 136 3.76 -14.38 -9.21
CA THR A 136 3.04 -14.04 -7.98
C THR A 136 3.26 -12.59 -7.55
N ASN A 137 2.20 -11.97 -7.03
CA ASN A 137 2.27 -10.78 -6.19
C ASN A 137 1.82 -11.18 -4.78
N ILE A 138 2.59 -10.77 -3.78
CA ILE A 138 2.42 -11.22 -2.41
C ILE A 138 2.26 -10.01 -1.51
N PHE A 139 1.19 -10.01 -0.73
CA PHE A 139 0.78 -8.92 0.13
C PHE A 139 0.62 -9.37 1.58
N CYS A 140 0.89 -8.47 2.51
CA CYS A 140 0.56 -8.60 3.92
C CYS A 140 -0.34 -7.43 4.30
N VAL A 141 -1.55 -7.74 4.78
CA VAL A 141 -2.60 -6.77 5.11
C VAL A 141 -2.74 -6.65 6.62
N PHE A 142 -2.51 -5.46 7.15
CA PHE A 142 -2.74 -5.06 8.54
C PHE A 142 -4.03 -4.25 8.63
N LYS A 143 -5.13 -4.87 9.04
CA LYS A 143 -6.39 -4.15 9.21
C LYS A 143 -6.33 -3.11 10.32
N ASN A 144 -5.63 -3.44 11.42
CA ASN A 144 -5.49 -2.56 12.58
C ASN A 144 -4.62 -1.31 12.30
N PHE A 145 -3.74 -1.38 11.31
CA PHE A 145 -2.93 -0.24 10.88
C PHE A 145 -3.38 0.38 9.57
N ASN A 146 -4.53 -0.04 9.03
CA ASN A 146 -4.99 0.35 7.70
C ASN A 146 -3.86 0.34 6.64
N ALA A 147 -3.09 -0.75 6.61
CA ALA A 147 -1.84 -0.82 5.87
C ALA A 147 -1.74 -2.12 5.04
N VAL A 148 -1.18 -2.02 3.84
CA VAL A 148 -0.89 -3.13 2.93
C VAL A 148 0.54 -2.99 2.43
N THR A 149 1.36 -4.01 2.69
CA THR A 149 2.74 -4.06 2.19
C THR A 149 2.95 -5.29 1.31
N SER A 150 4.04 -5.31 0.56
CA SER A 150 4.43 -6.44 -0.28
C SER A 150 5.82 -6.93 0.09
N VAL A 151 6.17 -8.11 -0.42
CA VAL A 151 7.51 -8.67 -0.29
C VAL A 151 8.54 -7.75 -0.97
N SER A 152 9.73 -7.61 -0.37
CA SER A 152 10.75 -6.69 -0.84
C SER A 152 11.76 -7.32 -1.81
N LEU A 153 11.82 -8.65 -1.84
CA LEU A 153 12.80 -9.40 -2.61
C LEU A 153 12.13 -10.57 -3.33
N ALA A 154 12.71 -10.95 -4.48
CA ALA A 154 12.42 -12.21 -5.14
C ALA A 154 12.75 -13.40 -4.22
N ALA A 155 12.05 -14.53 -4.41
CA ALA A 155 12.12 -15.71 -3.56
C ALA A 155 13.56 -16.04 -3.12
N THR A 156 13.77 -16.21 -1.81
CA THR A 156 15.11 -16.45 -1.24
C THR A 156 15.58 -17.88 -1.54
N THR A 157 14.66 -18.85 -1.43
CA THR A 157 14.79 -20.26 -1.85
C THR A 157 13.40 -20.90 -1.93
N ALA A 158 13.19 -21.86 -2.85
CA ALA A 158 12.05 -22.79 -2.88
C ALA A 158 10.63 -22.20 -2.62
N ASN A 159 10.25 -21.07 -3.26
CA ASN A 159 8.94 -20.40 -3.07
C ASN A 159 8.70 -19.80 -1.67
N MET A 160 9.76 -19.56 -0.90
CA MET A 160 9.71 -18.78 0.33
C MET A 160 9.90 -17.29 0.03
N TYR A 161 9.06 -16.45 0.62
CA TYR A 161 9.10 -15.00 0.45
C TYR A 161 9.02 -14.31 1.80
N CYS A 162 9.97 -13.44 2.07
CA CYS A 162 10.04 -12.67 3.31
C CYS A 162 9.69 -11.21 3.06
N PHE A 163 8.98 -10.62 4.01
CA PHE A 163 8.69 -9.19 4.01
C PHE A 163 9.85 -8.43 4.65
N ASN A 164 9.93 -7.12 4.38
CA ASN A 164 10.81 -6.25 5.16
C ASN A 164 10.40 -6.24 6.65
N LYS A 165 11.13 -5.49 7.48
CA LYS A 165 10.79 -5.32 8.91
C LYS A 165 9.34 -4.86 9.10
N LEU A 166 8.52 -5.74 9.67
CA LEU A 166 7.14 -5.49 10.06
C LEU A 166 6.98 -5.60 11.59
N PRO A 167 6.00 -4.90 12.19
CA PRO A 167 5.58 -5.13 13.58
C PRO A 167 5.26 -6.61 13.82
N LEU A 168 5.81 -7.21 14.88
CA LEU A 168 5.55 -8.60 15.27
C LEU A 168 4.30 -8.73 16.15
N GLU A 169 3.81 -9.97 16.28
CA GLU A 169 2.60 -10.34 17.04
C GLU A 169 1.31 -9.67 16.58
N GLN A 170 1.29 -9.09 15.37
CA GLN A 170 0.12 -8.45 14.78
C GLN A 170 -0.70 -9.41 13.96
N GLU A 171 -2.02 -9.32 14.09
CA GLU A 171 -2.93 -10.05 13.21
C GLU A 171 -2.88 -9.48 11.79
N VAL A 172 -2.58 -10.35 10.84
CA VAL A 172 -2.45 -10.01 9.42
C VAL A 172 -3.15 -11.01 8.54
N THR A 173 -3.47 -10.60 7.32
CA THR A 173 -3.84 -11.51 6.24
C THR A 173 -2.73 -11.49 5.19
N TYR A 174 -2.09 -12.63 4.98
CA TYR A 174 -1.19 -12.80 3.84
C TYR A 174 -2.03 -13.19 2.62
N ILE A 175 -1.77 -12.55 1.48
CA ILE A 175 -2.50 -12.78 0.24
C ILE A 175 -1.49 -12.98 -0.87
N VAL A 176 -1.69 -14.06 -1.64
CA VAL A 176 -0.88 -14.37 -2.81
C VAL A 176 -1.80 -14.36 -4.01
N ILE A 177 -1.48 -13.52 -4.99
CA ILE A 177 -2.18 -13.46 -6.28
C ILE A 177 -1.22 -13.92 -7.35
N GLY A 178 -1.52 -15.05 -7.97
CA GLY A 178 -0.77 -15.60 -9.09
C GLY A 178 -1.41 -15.28 -10.44
N LYS A 179 -0.59 -15.10 -11.47
CA LYS A 179 -1.00 -15.15 -12.87
C LYS A 179 -0.21 -16.24 -13.57
N GLY A 180 -0.90 -17.29 -14.01
CA GLY A 180 -0.35 -18.30 -14.91
C GLY A 180 -0.54 -17.93 -16.38
N LYS A 181 -0.41 -18.87 -17.30
CA LYS A 181 -0.67 -18.67 -18.75
C LYS A 181 -2.14 -18.29 -18.98
N ASN A 182 -3.05 -19.13 -18.53
CA ASN A 182 -4.49 -18.98 -18.81
C ASN A 182 -5.30 -18.57 -17.57
N GLU A 183 -4.87 -19.00 -16.38
CA GLU A 183 -5.64 -18.84 -15.15
C GLU A 183 -5.02 -17.77 -14.23
N TYR A 184 -5.84 -17.31 -13.28
CA TYR A 184 -5.36 -16.61 -12.11
C TYR A 184 -5.29 -17.60 -10.96
N TYR A 185 -4.52 -17.28 -9.93
CA TYR A 185 -4.43 -18.07 -8.72
C TYR A 185 -4.60 -17.14 -7.53
N ILE A 186 -5.25 -17.61 -6.47
CA ILE A 186 -5.32 -16.86 -5.22
C ILE A 186 -5.20 -17.78 -4.02
N GLY A 187 -4.53 -17.29 -2.99
CA GLY A 187 -4.45 -17.92 -1.68
C GLY A 187 -4.40 -16.86 -0.60
N GLN A 188 -5.02 -17.14 0.54
CA GLN A 188 -4.97 -16.25 1.70
C GLN A 188 -4.90 -17.04 3.00
N VAL A 189 -4.19 -16.50 3.97
CA VAL A 189 -4.17 -17.03 5.34
C VAL A 189 -4.16 -15.89 6.34
N ARG A 190 -5.00 -16.01 7.38
CA ARG A 190 -4.93 -15.12 8.54
C ARG A 190 -3.99 -15.73 9.56
N SER A 191 -3.04 -14.94 10.03
CA SER A 191 -2.06 -15.39 11.03
C SER A 191 -1.55 -14.19 11.84
N LYS A 192 -0.57 -14.44 12.71
CA LYS A 192 0.23 -13.40 13.33
C LYS A 192 1.58 -13.28 12.65
N THR A 193 2.09 -12.06 12.55
CA THR A 193 3.48 -11.79 12.15
C THR A 193 4.45 -12.37 13.17
N ALA A 194 5.33 -13.27 12.76
CA ALA A 194 6.36 -13.88 13.60
C ALA A 194 7.65 -14.07 12.80
N VAL A 195 8.78 -14.15 13.49
CA VAL A 195 10.07 -14.53 12.90
C VAL A 195 10.24 -16.05 13.05
N GLY A 196 10.77 -16.72 12.02
CA GLY A 196 11.05 -18.15 12.05
C GLY A 196 10.43 -18.89 10.87
N SER A 197 9.82 -20.05 11.15
CA SER A 197 9.25 -20.93 10.11
C SER A 197 8.21 -20.19 9.26
N ALA A 198 8.35 -20.35 7.94
CA ALA A 198 7.43 -19.75 6.99
C ALA A 198 6.01 -20.30 7.17
N ILE A 199 5.01 -19.43 7.02
CA ILE A 199 3.60 -19.81 7.02
C ILE A 199 3.22 -20.29 5.62
N ASP A 200 2.62 -21.47 5.51
CA ASP A 200 2.15 -21.99 4.24
C ASP A 200 0.92 -21.22 3.73
N VAL A 201 1.01 -20.75 2.48
CA VAL A 201 -0.10 -20.15 1.73
C VAL A 201 -0.33 -20.97 0.48
N LYS A 202 -1.39 -21.79 0.49
CA LYS A 202 -1.81 -22.54 -0.67
C LYS A 202 -2.57 -21.63 -1.64
N ILE A 203 -2.16 -21.63 -2.91
CA ILE A 203 -2.88 -20.95 -3.99
C ILE A 203 -3.63 -21.96 -4.85
N GLU A 204 -4.84 -21.60 -5.25
CA GLU A 204 -5.70 -22.43 -6.12
C GLU A 204 -6.07 -21.65 -7.39
N PRO A 205 -6.26 -22.34 -8.54
CA PRO A 205 -6.74 -21.71 -9.76
C PRO A 205 -8.10 -21.02 -9.58
N THR A 206 -8.26 -19.86 -10.23
CA THR A 206 -9.46 -19.03 -10.15
C THR A 206 -9.57 -18.07 -11.36
N SER A 207 -10.67 -17.32 -11.44
CA SER A 207 -10.92 -16.27 -12.42
C SER A 207 -10.50 -14.89 -11.91
N LEU A 208 -10.27 -13.93 -12.82
CA LEU A 208 -10.01 -12.54 -12.44
C LEU A 208 -11.19 -11.91 -11.68
N GLU A 209 -12.42 -12.30 -12.00
CA GLU A 209 -13.63 -11.78 -11.35
C GLU A 209 -13.70 -12.23 -9.89
N GLU A 210 -13.40 -13.50 -9.64
CA GLU A 210 -13.37 -14.05 -8.29
C GLU A 210 -12.22 -13.46 -7.45
N VAL A 211 -11.05 -13.24 -8.05
CA VAL A 211 -9.97 -12.47 -7.39
C VAL A 211 -10.48 -11.10 -6.92
N LYS A 212 -11.16 -10.34 -7.79
CA LYS A 212 -11.72 -9.03 -7.42
C LYS A 212 -12.76 -9.13 -6.31
N LEU A 213 -13.63 -10.14 -6.34
CA LEU A 213 -14.64 -10.36 -5.31
C LEU A 213 -14.03 -10.69 -3.95
N ILE A 214 -12.94 -11.44 -3.92
CA ILE A 214 -12.20 -11.72 -2.68
C ILE A 214 -11.56 -10.45 -2.13
N LEU A 215 -10.89 -9.67 -2.99
CA LEU A 215 -10.23 -8.44 -2.58
C LEU A 215 -11.20 -7.38 -2.04
N ASN A 216 -12.43 -7.31 -2.58
CA ASN A 216 -13.47 -6.39 -2.09
C ASN A 216 -14.04 -6.74 -0.71
N LYS A 217 -13.68 -7.90 -0.13
CA LYS A 217 -14.14 -8.35 1.20
C LYS A 217 -13.09 -8.16 2.30
N LEU A 218 -11.90 -7.67 1.94
CA LEU A 218 -10.83 -7.37 2.88
C LEU A 218 -11.13 -6.07 3.63
#